data_AF-A0AA43Q7P3-F1
#
_entry.id   AF-A0AA43Q7P3-F1
#
_cell.length_a   1.000
_cell.length_b   1.000
_cell.length_c   1.000
_cell.angle_alpha   90.00
_cell.angle_beta   90.00
_cell.angle_gamma   90.00
#
_symmetry.space_group_name_H-M   'P 1'
#
loop_
_entity.id
_entity.type
_entity.pdbx_description
1 polymer ?
#
loop_
_entity_poly.entity_id
_entity_poly.type
_entity_poly.pdbx_seq_one_letter_code
_entity_poly.pdbx_strand_id
1 'polypeptide(L)'
;MKKSFLFIGLPMLLTITTANAMQPPAPIVINPFGDGGNGGCMISSAEGDSVYHGPASVKLTTNNNFAIASCTITPDTDGDVHPAFVERDNVPCRIKYQHPGPYFYNGLGGFTATPSGNVIARCKADLKAE
;
A
#
# COMPACT_ATOMS: atom_id res chain seq x y z
N MET A 1 -29.30 19.37 61.64
CA MET A 1 -27.90 18.96 61.36
C MET A 1 -27.77 18.52 59.91
N LYS A 2 -26.60 18.80 59.33
CA LYS A 2 -26.29 18.84 57.89
C LYS A 2 -26.16 17.44 57.28
N LYS A 3 -26.58 17.35 56.01
CA LYS A 3 -26.54 16.20 55.09
C LYS A 3 -25.10 15.75 54.79
N SER A 4 -24.85 14.45 54.62
CA SER A 4 -23.94 13.94 53.57
C SER A 4 -23.92 12.41 53.51
N PHE A 5 -23.35 11.92 52.40
CA PHE A 5 -23.10 10.53 51.97
C PHE A 5 -24.24 9.92 51.11
N LEU A 6 -23.99 9.29 49.96
CA LEU A 6 -22.74 8.87 49.31
C LEU A 6 -23.04 8.61 47.82
N PHE A 7 -22.07 8.92 46.96
CA PHE A 7 -22.07 8.69 45.51
C PHE A 7 -22.21 7.19 45.16
N ILE A 8 -23.08 6.85 44.20
CA ILE A 8 -22.99 5.59 43.45
C ILE A 8 -22.98 5.96 41.96
N GLY A 9 -21.76 6.06 41.42
CA GLY A 9 -21.50 6.32 40.01
C GLY A 9 -21.71 5.06 39.18
N LEU A 10 -22.37 5.26 38.05
CA LEU A 10 -22.75 4.30 37.01
C LEU A 10 -21.51 3.63 36.38
N PRO A 11 -21.47 2.28 36.22
CA PRO A 11 -20.42 1.66 35.42
C PRO A 11 -20.73 1.89 33.93
N MET A 12 -20.00 2.80 33.31
CA MET A 12 -20.00 2.99 31.84
C MET A 12 -19.28 1.79 31.21
N LEU A 13 -20.05 0.89 30.60
CA LEU A 13 -19.54 -0.14 29.68
C LEU A 13 -19.01 0.54 28.43
N LEU A 14 -17.68 0.68 28.35
CA LEU A 14 -17.00 1.07 27.12
C LEU A 14 -17.09 -0.09 26.13
N THR A 15 -17.94 0.06 25.11
CA THR A 15 -17.94 -0.81 23.94
C THR A 15 -16.63 -0.59 23.19
N ILE A 16 -15.86 -1.67 23.05
CA ILE A 16 -14.64 -1.70 22.24
C ILE A 16 -15.08 -1.50 20.78
N THR A 17 -14.87 -0.31 20.22
CA THR A 17 -15.01 -0.12 18.79
C THR A 17 -13.87 -0.89 18.13
N THR A 18 -14.19 -1.89 17.31
CA THR A 18 -13.22 -2.52 16.42
C THR A 18 -12.80 -1.46 15.40
N ALA A 19 -11.77 -0.70 15.73
CA ALA A 19 -11.07 0.09 14.75
C ALA A 19 -10.49 -0.88 13.72
N ASN A 20 -11.07 -0.94 12.53
CA ASN A 20 -10.36 -1.47 11.37
C ASN A 20 -9.12 -0.58 11.24
N ALA A 21 -7.97 -1.08 11.70
CA ALA A 21 -6.72 -0.33 11.66
C ALA A 21 -6.42 -0.07 10.18
N MET A 22 -6.65 1.18 9.75
CA MET A 22 -6.32 1.64 8.42
C MET A 22 -4.80 1.45 8.27
N GLN A 23 -4.38 0.49 7.45
CA GLN A 23 -2.98 0.14 7.35
C GLN A 23 -2.16 1.35 6.87
N PRO A 24 -1.03 1.70 7.52
CA PRO A 24 -0.30 2.94 7.26
C PRO A 24 0.11 3.05 5.78
N PRO A 25 0.13 4.22 5.12
CA PRO A 25 0.43 4.31 3.69
C PRO A 25 1.78 3.67 3.34
N ALA A 26 1.82 2.85 2.29
CA ALA A 26 3.06 2.27 1.75
C ALA A 26 3.42 2.99 0.45
N PRO A 27 4.68 3.45 0.28
CA PRO A 27 5.07 4.16 -0.93
C PRO A 27 4.95 3.35 -2.22
N ILE A 28 4.97 2.02 -2.15
CA ILE A 28 4.79 1.14 -3.32
C ILE A 28 3.52 0.31 -3.12
N VAL A 29 2.56 0.41 -4.04
CA VAL A 29 1.36 -0.44 -4.07
C VAL A 29 1.24 -1.11 -5.43
N ILE A 30 1.26 -2.45 -5.43
CA ILE A 30 1.09 -3.27 -6.63
C ILE A 30 -0.24 -4.00 -6.56
N ASN A 31 -1.11 -3.75 -7.54
CA ASN A 31 -2.37 -4.45 -7.72
C ASN A 31 -2.31 -5.33 -8.97
N PRO A 32 -2.05 -6.65 -8.86
CA PRO A 32 -2.04 -7.53 -10.02
C PRO A 32 -3.43 -7.86 -10.60
N PHE A 33 -4.52 -7.41 -9.95
CA PHE A 33 -5.91 -7.78 -10.26
C PHE A 33 -6.76 -6.59 -10.71
N GLY A 34 -6.20 -5.61 -11.42
CA GLY A 34 -6.95 -4.43 -11.87
C GLY A 34 -8.13 -4.77 -12.79
N ASP A 35 -9.03 -3.81 -12.95
CA ASP A 35 -10.24 -3.97 -13.76
C ASP A 35 -9.87 -4.29 -15.22
N GLY A 36 -10.49 -5.33 -15.78
CA GLY A 36 -10.21 -5.79 -17.15
C GLY A 36 -8.92 -6.58 -17.35
N GLY A 37 -8.24 -7.01 -16.28
CA GLY A 37 -7.02 -7.85 -16.37
C GLY A 37 -5.71 -7.07 -16.50
N ASN A 38 -5.77 -5.73 -16.48
CA ASN A 38 -4.60 -4.86 -16.44
C ASN A 38 -4.29 -4.54 -14.97
N GLY A 39 -3.28 -5.21 -14.40
CA GLY A 39 -2.78 -4.85 -13.07
C GLY A 39 -2.36 -3.38 -13.01
N GLY A 40 -2.46 -2.76 -11.83
CA GLY A 40 -2.03 -1.40 -11.56
C GLY A 40 -0.80 -1.35 -10.66
N CYS A 41 -0.03 -0.26 -10.78
CA CYS A 41 1.06 0.05 -9.87
C CYS A 41 1.00 1.53 -9.52
N MET A 42 1.18 1.84 -8.25
CA MET A 42 1.19 3.20 -7.74
C MET A 42 2.43 3.37 -6.86
N ILE A 43 3.17 4.46 -7.10
CA ILE A 43 4.27 4.85 -6.26
C ILE A 43 4.00 6.25 -5.72
N SER A 44 3.92 6.36 -4.40
CA SER A 44 3.65 7.60 -3.68
C SER A 44 4.90 8.19 -3.04
N SER A 45 4.89 9.51 -2.87
CA SER A 45 5.88 10.23 -2.05
C SER A 45 5.71 9.87 -0.57
N ALA A 46 6.67 10.27 0.26
CA ALA A 46 6.55 10.18 1.71
C ALA A 46 5.34 10.97 2.27
N GLU A 47 4.87 11.97 1.51
CA GLU A 47 3.73 12.82 1.84
C GLU A 47 2.40 12.23 1.32
N GLY A 48 2.45 11.14 0.56
CA GLY A 48 1.28 10.39 0.07
C GLY A 48 0.88 10.71 -1.37
N ASP A 49 1.47 11.74 -1.99
CA ASP A 49 1.18 12.13 -3.37
C ASP A 49 1.61 11.06 -4.36
N SER A 50 0.77 10.73 -5.33
CA SER A 50 1.11 9.78 -6.40
C SER A 50 2.17 10.40 -7.31
N VAL A 51 3.41 9.92 -7.23
CA VAL A 51 4.55 10.47 -8.00
C VAL A 51 4.67 9.78 -9.34
N TYR A 52 4.36 8.48 -9.41
CA TYR A 52 4.43 7.70 -10.65
C TYR A 52 3.14 6.91 -10.86
N HIS A 53 2.47 7.19 -11.97
CA HIS A 53 1.22 6.57 -12.40
C HIS A 53 1.19 6.44 -13.93
N GLY A 54 0.49 5.43 -14.44
CA GLY A 54 0.37 5.16 -15.88
C GLY A 54 0.01 3.70 -16.14
N PRO A 55 -0.15 3.31 -17.42
CA PRO A 55 -0.30 1.90 -17.80
C PRO A 55 0.81 1.05 -17.19
N ALA A 56 0.42 0.00 -16.47
CA ALA A 56 1.35 -0.85 -15.74
C ALA A 56 1.29 -2.30 -16.24
N SER A 57 2.46 -2.87 -16.54
CA SER A 57 2.60 -4.32 -16.68
C SER A 57 2.93 -4.90 -15.31
N VAL A 58 2.10 -5.81 -14.81
CA VAL A 58 2.30 -6.44 -13.50
C VAL A 58 2.56 -7.94 -13.68
N LYS A 59 3.57 -8.45 -12.97
CA LYS A 59 3.84 -9.88 -12.84
C LYS A 59 3.78 -10.26 -11.37
N LEU A 60 3.01 -11.30 -11.05
CA LEU A 60 2.89 -11.87 -9.72
C LEU A 60 3.46 -13.29 -9.70
N THR A 61 4.17 -13.64 -8.64
CA THR A 61 4.63 -15.00 -8.35
C THR A 61 4.41 -15.26 -6.87
N THR A 62 3.69 -16.33 -6.56
CA THR A 62 3.28 -16.65 -5.18
C THR A 62 3.64 -18.09 -4.85
N ASN A 63 4.09 -18.34 -3.62
CA ASN A 63 4.21 -19.70 -3.07
C ASN A 63 3.54 -19.78 -1.68
N ASN A 64 3.85 -20.77 -0.84
CA ASN A 64 3.19 -20.89 0.47
C ASN A 64 3.70 -19.89 1.53
N ASN A 65 4.81 -19.20 1.30
CA ASN A 65 5.48 -18.36 2.28
C ASN A 65 5.44 -16.87 1.91
N PHE A 66 5.58 -16.55 0.62
CA PHE A 66 5.71 -15.19 0.13
C PHE A 66 5.02 -14.98 -1.22
N ALA A 67 4.65 -13.73 -1.48
CA ALA A 67 4.32 -13.19 -2.79
C ALA A 67 5.44 -12.25 -3.25
N ILE A 68 5.79 -12.35 -4.53
CA ILE A 68 6.66 -11.40 -5.22
C ILE A 68 5.86 -10.80 -6.37
N ALA A 69 5.77 -9.48 -6.39
CA ALA A 69 5.18 -8.76 -7.51
C ALA A 69 6.18 -7.76 -8.09
N SER A 70 6.17 -7.61 -9.41
CA SER A 70 6.90 -6.56 -10.10
C SER A 70 5.95 -5.79 -10.99
N CYS A 71 6.18 -4.49 -11.10
CA CYS A 71 5.44 -3.63 -12.01
C CYS A 71 6.40 -2.81 -12.88
N THR A 72 5.99 -2.55 -14.12
CA THR A 72 6.62 -1.56 -14.99
C THR A 72 5.57 -0.53 -15.37
N ILE A 73 5.78 0.73 -14.99
CA ILE A 73 4.96 1.87 -15.37
C ILE A 73 5.63 2.52 -16.58
N THR A 74 4.89 2.62 -17.67
CA THR A 74 5.27 3.46 -18.81
C THR A 74 4.45 4.75 -18.69
N PRO A 75 5.08 5.94 -18.63
CA PRO A 75 4.34 7.19 -18.51
C PRO A 75 3.53 7.43 -19.80
N ASP A 76 2.31 7.94 -19.65
CA ASP A 76 1.63 8.56 -20.79
C ASP A 76 2.42 9.82 -21.16
N THR A 77 2.75 9.97 -22.45
CA THR A 77 3.68 10.97 -23.00
C THR A 77 3.26 12.44 -22.84
N ASP A 78 2.20 12.74 -22.08
CA ASP A 78 1.61 14.08 -21.92
C ASP A 78 2.02 14.81 -20.62
N GLY A 79 2.85 14.21 -19.76
CA GLY A 79 3.28 14.83 -18.50
C GLY A 79 4.73 15.33 -18.51
N ASP A 80 4.98 16.45 -17.83
CA ASP A 80 6.33 16.93 -17.47
C ASP A 80 7.03 15.91 -16.57
N VAL A 81 7.60 14.86 -17.18
CA VAL A 81 8.48 13.93 -16.49
C VAL A 81 9.74 14.71 -16.14
N HIS A 82 9.88 15.07 -14.87
CA HIS A 82 11.15 15.59 -14.36
C HIS A 82 12.22 14.50 -14.57
N PRO A 83 13.24 14.73 -15.42
CA PRO A 83 14.21 13.71 -15.78
C PRO A 83 15.17 13.51 -14.61
N ALA A 84 14.80 12.68 -13.65
CA ALA A 84 15.64 12.29 -12.53
C ALA A 84 15.75 10.77 -12.51
N PHE A 85 16.99 10.27 -12.53
CA PHE A 85 17.25 8.88 -12.18
C PHE A 85 17.05 8.73 -10.67
N VAL A 86 16.07 7.92 -10.27
CA VAL A 86 15.76 7.66 -8.86
C VAL A 86 15.84 6.16 -8.63
N GLU A 87 16.67 5.75 -7.69
CA GLU A 87 16.73 4.36 -7.23
C GLU A 87 16.50 4.34 -5.72
N ARG A 88 15.63 3.43 -5.28
CA ARG A 88 15.29 3.23 -3.87
C ARG A 88 15.15 1.74 -3.60
N ASP A 89 15.81 1.29 -2.54
CA ASP A 89 15.70 -0.06 -2.00
C ASP A 89 15.15 -0.03 -0.57
N ASN A 90 14.69 -1.18 -0.09
CA ASN A 90 14.11 -1.37 1.25
C ASN A 90 12.94 -0.40 1.54
N VAL A 91 12.13 -0.13 0.52
CA VAL A 91 10.94 0.72 0.62
C VAL A 91 9.74 -0.14 1.05
N PRO A 92 8.92 0.30 2.02
CA PRO A 92 7.67 -0.39 2.35
C PRO A 92 6.79 -0.56 1.12
N CYS A 93 6.31 -1.78 0.91
CA CYS A 93 5.51 -2.12 -0.26
C CYS A 93 4.31 -3.00 0.10
N ARG A 94 3.30 -2.99 -0.78
CA ARG A 94 2.09 -3.80 -0.65
C ARG A 94 1.72 -4.48 -1.94
N ILE A 95 1.28 -5.73 -1.83
CA ILE A 95 0.71 -6.50 -2.94
C ILE A 95 -0.75 -6.75 -2.63
N LYS A 96 -1.67 -6.21 -3.44
CA LYS A 96 -3.09 -6.54 -3.32
C LYS A 96 -3.27 -8.03 -3.64
N TYR A 97 -4.04 -8.75 -2.84
CA TYR A 97 -4.44 -10.12 -3.17
C TYR A 97 -5.93 -10.22 -3.47
N GLN A 98 -6.30 -11.28 -4.18
CA GLN A 98 -7.65 -11.45 -4.69
C GLN A 98 -8.62 -11.76 -3.54
N HIS A 99 -9.24 -10.72 -3.00
CA HIS A 99 -10.22 -10.80 -1.91
C HIS A 99 -11.27 -9.69 -2.06
N PRO A 100 -12.53 -9.90 -1.64
CA PRO A 100 -13.48 -8.82 -1.47
C PRO A 100 -13.01 -7.88 -0.34
N GLY A 101 -12.31 -6.81 -0.71
CA GLY A 101 -11.84 -5.77 0.21
C GLY A 101 -10.42 -5.27 -0.10
N PRO A 102 -9.96 -4.19 0.56
CA PRO A 102 -8.63 -3.61 0.37
C PRO A 102 -7.57 -4.40 1.16
N TYR A 103 -7.45 -5.69 0.88
CA TYR A 103 -6.48 -6.55 1.57
C TYR A 103 -5.15 -6.63 0.82
N PHE A 104 -4.07 -6.51 1.59
CA PHE A 104 -2.71 -6.45 1.07
C PHE A 104 -1.78 -7.37 1.86
N TYR A 105 -0.84 -7.98 1.16
CA TYR A 105 0.36 -8.51 1.79
C TYR A 105 1.37 -7.37 1.96
N ASN A 106 1.86 -7.17 3.19
CA ASN A 106 2.86 -6.17 3.51
C ASN A 106 4.27 -6.71 3.29
N GLY A 107 5.17 -5.86 2.80
CA GLY A 107 6.51 -6.28 2.45
C GLY A 107 7.50 -5.14 2.30
N LEU A 108 8.66 -5.51 1.77
CA LEU A 108 9.70 -4.58 1.37
C LEU A 108 10.03 -4.76 -0.10
N GLY A 109 10.39 -3.66 -0.73
CA GLY A 109 10.59 -3.57 -2.15
C GLY A 109 11.60 -2.50 -2.51
N GLY A 110 11.62 -2.20 -3.80
CA GLY A 110 12.42 -1.14 -4.36
C GLY A 110 11.87 -0.71 -5.70
N PHE A 111 12.30 0.46 -6.16
CA PHE A 111 11.95 0.94 -7.48
C PHE A 111 13.09 1.74 -8.10
N THR A 112 13.10 1.72 -9.43
CA THR A 112 13.98 2.53 -10.26
C THR A 112 13.12 3.34 -11.22
N ALA A 113 13.21 4.67 -11.14
CA ALA A 113 12.65 5.59 -12.13
C ALA A 113 13.75 6.09 -13.05
N THR A 114 13.50 6.05 -14.34
CA THR A 114 14.41 6.54 -15.38
C THR A 114 14.11 7.99 -15.74
N PRO A 115 15.06 8.73 -16.33
CA PRO A 115 14.81 10.09 -16.82
C PRO A 115 13.69 10.19 -17.86
N SER A 116 13.40 9.10 -18.59
CA SER A 116 12.27 9.03 -19.52
C SER A 116 10.94 8.73 -18.84
N GLY A 117 10.91 8.65 -17.51
CA GLY A 117 9.71 8.45 -16.70
C GLY A 117 9.26 7.00 -16.57
N ASN A 118 9.96 6.05 -17.20
CA ASN A 118 9.70 4.62 -16.98
C ASN A 118 10.08 4.25 -15.56
N VAL A 119 9.21 3.51 -14.87
CA VAL A 119 9.46 3.04 -13.52
C VAL A 119 9.34 1.53 -13.45
N ILE A 120 10.31 0.89 -12.82
CA ILE A 120 10.28 -0.52 -12.49
C ILE A 120 10.23 -0.63 -10.98
N ALA A 121 9.17 -1.23 -10.43
CA ALA A 121 9.07 -1.51 -9.00
C ALA A 121 8.99 -3.01 -8.73
N ARG A 122 9.46 -3.42 -7.56
CA ARG A 122 9.40 -4.79 -7.06
C ARG A 122 8.97 -4.77 -5.61
N CYS A 123 8.16 -5.76 -5.23
CA CYS A 123 7.70 -5.97 -3.87
C CYS A 123 7.82 -7.45 -3.53
N LYS A 124 8.37 -7.75 -2.36
CA LYS A 124 8.30 -9.07 -1.74
C LYS A 124 7.56 -8.95 -0.42
N ALA A 125 6.46 -9.67 -0.29
CA ALA A 125 5.61 -9.64 0.89
C ALA A 125 5.41 -11.05 1.45
N ASP A 126 5.37 -11.16 2.77
CA ASP A 126 5.08 -12.43 3.44
C ASP A 126 3.57 -12.69 3.40
N LEU A 127 3.16 -13.95 3.24
CA LEU A 127 1.75 -14.33 3.12
C LEU A 127 1.03 -14.51 4.46
N LYS A 128 1.70 -14.16 5.56
CA LYS A 128 1.01 -14.06 6.84
C LYS A 128 0.08 -12.85 6.75
N ALA A 129 -1.19 -13.13 6.45
CA ALA A 129 -2.24 -12.14 6.63
C ALA A 129 -2.20 -11.69 8.09
N GLU A 130 -2.01 -10.39 8.32
CA GLU A 130 -2.24 -9.76 9.62
C GLU A 130 -3.74 -9.57 9.85
#